data_AF-A0A519S1C7-F1
#
_entry.id   AF-A0A519S1C7-F1
#
_cell.length_a   1.000
_cell.length_b   1.000
_cell.length_c   1.000
_cell.angle_alpha   90.00
_cell.angle_beta   90.00
_cell.angle_gamma   90.00
#
_symmetry.space_group_name_H-M   'P 1'
#
loop_
_entity.id
_entity.type
_entity.pdbx_description
1 polymer ?
#
loop_
_entity_poly.entity_id
_entity_poly.type
_entity_poly.pdbx_seq_one_letter_code
_entity_poly.pdbx_strand_id
1 'polypeptide(L)'
;GGMETSVYDIIVRRFIAAFYPDCEVSNTTVLAEAAGFLFRVRGRQILSPGWRVIYGDPTQQAAPKPAAPAGAGSDKAATGAEDNDDVVSTVLPSFTKGESGPHQPRLESKMTQPPKDYTEASLLRGMETAGRNIDDDELRLAMKENGIGRPSTRAAIIETLFKRNYIRRDKKRILPTPTGIELIGLIANPTLKSAELTGQWEKKLRQIERNELPSDQFLEELKGLVREMVQEVKTDRSGRAVSSSQAASSQLLAVSPAQQKTSKQPAASNPKEKANSQQLTANSSIQGLGNCPACKTGHILRGKTAFGCARFREGCQFRLPTEILGKKLTDPQVKALLSKGRTQLIKGFVTGAGEKLDGALTLDAKLQPELVPAAESKPTTATDPGQIPCPVCKLGTMLKG
;
A
#
# COMPACT_ATOMS: atom_id res chain seq x y z
N GLY A 1 2.61 -22.55 29.47
CA GLY A 1 3.48 -23.07 28.41
C GLY A 1 3.70 -21.97 27.41
N GLY A 2 4.94 -21.52 27.27
CA GLY A 2 5.30 -20.32 26.50
C GLY A 2 5.40 -20.54 24.99
N MET A 3 5.99 -19.55 24.29
CA MET A 3 6.26 -19.60 22.84
C MET A 3 6.98 -20.89 22.41
N GLU A 4 7.87 -21.41 23.26
CA GLU A 4 8.61 -22.66 23.00
C GLU A 4 7.71 -23.88 22.84
N THR A 5 6.66 -24.01 23.68
CA THR A 5 5.69 -25.11 23.57
C THR A 5 4.92 -25.03 22.25
N SER A 6 4.61 -23.81 21.80
CA SER A 6 3.90 -23.61 20.53
C SER A 6 4.78 -23.94 19.32
N VAL A 7 6.06 -23.54 19.35
CA VAL A 7 7.03 -23.89 18.30
C VAL A 7 7.26 -25.40 18.28
N TYR A 8 7.42 -26.03 19.45
CA TYR A 8 7.56 -27.48 19.56
C TYR A 8 6.34 -28.23 18.99
N ASP A 9 5.12 -27.82 19.33
CA ASP A 9 3.89 -28.44 18.79
C ASP A 9 3.82 -28.33 17.26
N ILE A 10 4.20 -27.18 16.68
CA ILE A 10 4.27 -27.00 15.22
C ILE A 10 5.28 -27.96 14.59
N ILE A 11 6.48 -28.09 15.17
CA ILE A 11 7.53 -28.98 14.66
C ILE A 11 7.09 -30.44 14.75
N VAL A 12 6.55 -30.86 15.90
CA VAL A 12 6.10 -32.25 16.12
C VAL A 12 4.96 -32.61 15.17
N ARG A 13 3.94 -31.74 15.03
CA ARG A 13 2.85 -31.96 14.06
C ARG A 13 3.37 -32.04 12.63
N ARG A 14 4.34 -31.19 12.27
CA ARG A 14 4.95 -31.22 10.93
C ARG A 14 5.72 -32.51 10.68
N PHE A 15 6.47 -32.97 11.68
CA PHE A 15 7.22 -34.23 11.61
C PHE A 15 6.29 -35.43 11.49
N ILE A 16 5.28 -35.55 12.35
CA ILE A 16 4.29 -36.64 12.30
C ILE A 16 3.55 -36.64 10.95
N ALA A 17 3.22 -35.46 10.42
CA ALA A 17 2.54 -35.33 9.14
C ALA A 17 3.34 -35.85 7.95
N ALA A 18 4.68 -35.88 8.03
CA ALA A 18 5.53 -36.43 6.98
C ALA A 18 5.42 -37.96 6.86
N PHE A 19 4.93 -38.65 7.89
CA PHE A 19 4.74 -40.11 7.91
C PHE A 19 3.30 -40.52 7.64
N TYR A 20 2.39 -39.57 7.45
CA TYR A 20 1.01 -39.86 7.05
C TYR A 20 0.90 -40.00 5.54
N PRO A 21 -0.10 -40.75 5.05
CA PRO A 21 -0.36 -40.84 3.62
C PRO A 21 -0.73 -39.48 3.02
N ASP A 22 -0.50 -39.34 1.73
CA ASP A 22 -0.85 -38.15 0.97
C ASP A 22 -2.36 -37.87 1.02
N CYS A 23 -2.73 -36.59 0.91
CA CYS A 23 -4.12 -36.19 0.81
C CYS A 23 -4.61 -36.39 -0.62
N GLU A 24 -5.54 -37.32 -0.81
CA GLU A 24 -6.17 -37.58 -2.09
C GLU A 24 -7.31 -36.60 -2.34
N VAL A 25 -7.26 -35.93 -3.50
CA VAL A 25 -8.26 -34.95 -3.92
C VAL A 25 -8.75 -35.25 -5.32
N SER A 26 -10.07 -35.17 -5.50
CA SER A 26 -10.72 -35.20 -6.80
C SER A 26 -10.95 -33.76 -7.27
N ASN A 27 -10.38 -33.42 -8.43
CA ASN A 27 -10.60 -32.13 -9.08
C ASN A 27 -11.58 -32.33 -10.23
N THR A 28 -12.74 -31.69 -10.15
CA THR A 28 -13.77 -31.75 -11.20
C THR A 28 -13.72 -30.45 -12.00
N THR A 29 -13.50 -30.54 -13.30
CA THR A 29 -13.61 -29.39 -14.22
C THR A 29 -14.84 -29.57 -15.07
N VAL A 30 -15.75 -28.60 -15.03
CA VAL A 30 -16.96 -28.58 -15.85
C VAL A 30 -16.82 -27.43 -16.85
N LEU A 31 -16.96 -27.78 -18.12
CA LEU A 31 -17.05 -26.83 -19.23
C LEU A 31 -18.51 -26.72 -19.60
N ALA A 32 -19.05 -25.52 -19.53
CA ALA A 32 -20.43 -25.22 -19.88
C ALA A 32 -20.46 -24.23 -21.04
N GLU A 33 -21.48 -24.34 -21.89
CA GLU A 33 -21.73 -23.38 -22.96
C GLU A 33 -23.04 -22.66 -22.70
N ALA A 34 -23.03 -21.33 -22.78
CA ALA A 34 -24.24 -20.52 -22.72
C ALA A 34 -24.15 -19.37 -23.72
N ALA A 35 -25.17 -19.23 -24.56
CA ALA A 35 -25.23 -18.21 -25.62
C ALA A 35 -23.97 -18.16 -26.52
N GLY A 36 -23.36 -19.32 -26.81
CA GLY A 36 -22.15 -19.43 -27.63
C GLY A 36 -20.84 -19.10 -26.91
N PHE A 37 -20.88 -18.79 -25.60
CA PHE A 37 -19.69 -18.54 -24.78
C PHE A 37 -19.36 -19.75 -23.91
N LEU A 38 -18.08 -20.07 -23.80
CA LEU A 38 -17.56 -21.13 -22.95
C LEU A 38 -17.29 -20.61 -21.54
N PHE A 39 -17.89 -21.29 -20.56
CA PHE A 39 -17.68 -21.08 -19.14
C PHE A 39 -16.94 -22.28 -18.55
N ARG A 40 -16.06 -22.02 -17.58
CA ARG A 40 -15.31 -23.05 -16.87
C ARG A 40 -15.54 -22.90 -15.38
N VAL A 41 -15.89 -24.00 -14.72
CA VAL A 41 -15.91 -24.08 -13.26
C VAL A 41 -15.04 -25.26 -12.81
N ARG A 42 -14.28 -25.06 -11.73
CA ARG A 42 -13.46 -26.10 -11.11
C ARG A 42 -13.93 -26.30 -9.67
N GLY A 43 -14.23 -27.54 -9.34
CA GLY A 43 -14.53 -28.02 -8.00
C GLY A 43 -13.39 -28.88 -7.49
N ARG A 44 -13.22 -28.89 -6.17
CA ARG A 44 -12.25 -29.74 -5.50
C ARG A 44 -12.93 -30.44 -4.33
N GLN A 45 -12.83 -31.76 -4.30
CA GLN A 45 -13.32 -32.61 -3.22
C GLN A 45 -12.15 -33.39 -2.62
N ILE A 46 -12.07 -33.44 -1.29
CA ILE A 46 -11.11 -34.30 -0.60
C ILE A 46 -11.73 -35.71 -0.50
N LEU A 47 -11.05 -36.71 -1.07
CA LEU A 47 -11.45 -38.12 -0.98
C LEU A 47 -10.88 -38.74 0.29
N SER A 48 -9.57 -38.59 0.47
CA SER A 48 -8.84 -39.01 1.66
C SER A 48 -8.05 -37.83 2.24
N PRO A 49 -8.26 -37.45 3.50
CA PRO A 49 -7.60 -36.29 4.09
C PRO A 49 -6.10 -36.50 4.34
N GLY A 50 -5.63 -37.74 4.50
CA GLY A 50 -4.23 -38.06 4.74
C GLY A 50 -3.63 -37.26 5.90
N TRP A 51 -2.43 -36.70 5.69
CA TRP A 51 -1.71 -35.86 6.65
C TRP A 51 -2.49 -34.65 7.19
N ARG A 52 -3.57 -34.21 6.51
CA ARG A 52 -4.36 -33.03 6.93
C ARG A 52 -5.02 -33.19 8.30
N VAL A 53 -5.32 -34.42 8.71
CA VAL A 53 -5.96 -34.75 10.00
C VAL A 53 -5.16 -34.19 11.18
N ILE A 54 -3.84 -34.09 11.06
CA ILE A 54 -2.94 -33.64 12.14
C ILE A 54 -3.06 -32.12 12.40
N TYR A 55 -3.45 -31.36 11.39
CA TYR A 55 -3.60 -29.90 11.48
C TYR A 55 -5.03 -29.46 11.86
N GLY A 56 -5.90 -30.42 12.19
CA GLY A 56 -7.28 -30.18 12.62
C GLY A 56 -8.29 -30.91 11.77
N ASP A 57 -9.56 -30.58 11.98
CA ASP A 57 -10.67 -31.27 11.34
C ASP A 57 -10.64 -31.09 9.80
N PRO A 58 -10.54 -32.18 9.02
CA PRO A 58 -10.50 -32.12 7.56
C PRO A 58 -11.73 -31.44 6.95
N THR A 59 -12.89 -31.52 7.60
CA THR A 59 -14.14 -30.91 7.12
C THR A 59 -14.07 -29.38 7.19
N GLN A 60 -13.43 -28.83 8.24
CA GLN A 60 -13.18 -27.39 8.38
C GLN A 60 -12.08 -26.89 7.43
N GLN A 61 -11.17 -27.78 7.00
CA GLN A 61 -10.16 -27.48 5.99
C GLN A 61 -10.71 -27.55 4.55
N ALA A 62 -11.76 -28.35 4.33
CA ALA A 62 -12.46 -28.50 3.06
C ALA A 62 -13.54 -27.43 2.83
N ALA A 63 -14.05 -26.82 3.90
CA ALA A 63 -15.09 -25.80 3.81
C ALA A 63 -14.58 -24.61 2.97
N PRO A 64 -15.38 -24.09 2.03
CA PRO A 64 -15.06 -22.85 1.35
C PRO A 64 -14.85 -21.76 2.38
N LYS A 65 -13.60 -21.29 2.50
CA LYS A 65 -13.32 -20.10 3.31
C LYS A 65 -14.19 -18.99 2.70
N PRO A 66 -15.13 -18.39 3.45
CA PRO A 66 -15.88 -17.25 2.95
C PRO A 66 -14.85 -16.23 2.49
N ALA A 67 -15.05 -15.68 1.29
CA ALA A 67 -14.20 -14.64 0.73
C ALA A 67 -13.93 -13.62 1.84
N ALA A 68 -12.69 -13.57 2.32
CA ALA A 68 -12.36 -12.74 3.47
C ALA A 68 -12.73 -11.30 3.11
N PRO A 69 -13.39 -10.54 4.02
CA PRO A 69 -13.65 -9.14 3.77
C PRO A 69 -12.31 -8.46 3.46
N ALA A 70 -12.31 -7.64 2.40
CA ALA A 70 -11.15 -6.91 1.92
C ALA A 70 -10.51 -6.12 3.08
N GLY A 71 -9.43 -6.66 3.66
CA GLY A 71 -8.74 -6.03 4.79
C GLY A 71 -8.15 -6.99 5.83
N ALA A 72 -8.58 -8.25 5.89
CA ALA A 72 -7.95 -9.22 6.79
C ALA A 72 -6.71 -9.82 6.13
N GLY A 73 -5.53 -9.47 6.64
CA GLY A 73 -4.24 -10.03 6.21
C GLY A 73 -4.22 -11.54 6.38
N SER A 74 -4.55 -12.26 5.32
CA SER A 74 -4.20 -13.67 5.16
C SER A 74 -2.85 -13.73 4.48
N ASP A 75 -1.82 -14.03 5.27
CA ASP A 75 -0.56 -14.59 4.79
C ASP A 75 -0.84 -15.96 4.16
N LYS A 76 -1.53 -15.98 3.00
CA LYS A 76 -1.63 -17.18 2.18
C LYS A 76 -0.26 -17.42 1.59
N ALA A 77 0.35 -18.50 2.05
CA ALA A 77 1.55 -19.06 1.51
C ALA A 77 1.41 -19.28 0.01
N ALA A 78 2.22 -18.56 -0.76
CA ALA A 78 2.61 -18.95 -2.10
C ALA A 78 3.50 -20.20 -1.99
N THR A 79 2.90 -21.34 -1.63
CA THR A 79 3.40 -22.62 -2.12
C THR A 79 3.15 -22.61 -3.63
N GLY A 80 4.16 -22.91 -4.44
CA GLY A 80 4.12 -22.87 -5.91
C GLY A 80 3.17 -23.86 -6.59
N ALA A 81 1.95 -24.01 -6.08
CA ALA A 81 0.83 -24.45 -6.89
C ALA A 81 0.31 -23.20 -7.60
N GLU A 82 0.17 -23.28 -8.92
CA GLU A 82 -0.53 -22.31 -9.74
C GLU A 82 -1.90 -22.01 -9.12
N ASP A 83 -2.01 -20.94 -8.35
CA ASP A 83 -3.26 -20.47 -7.76
C ASP A 83 -4.06 -19.83 -8.91
N ASN A 84 -4.61 -20.70 -9.78
CA ASN A 84 -5.69 -20.34 -10.69
C ASN A 84 -6.85 -19.95 -9.78
N ASP A 85 -7.17 -18.65 -9.74
CA ASP A 85 -8.26 -18.00 -8.99
C ASP A 85 -9.66 -18.65 -9.22
N ASP A 86 -9.75 -19.67 -10.08
CA ASP A 86 -10.95 -20.41 -10.46
C ASP A 86 -11.20 -21.71 -9.67
N VAL A 87 -10.29 -22.16 -8.80
CA VAL A 87 -10.53 -23.37 -7.99
C VAL A 87 -11.34 -23.01 -6.75
N VAL A 88 -12.66 -23.15 -6.84
CA VAL A 88 -13.52 -23.05 -5.67
C VAL A 88 -13.31 -24.32 -4.84
N SER A 89 -12.93 -24.17 -3.57
CA SER A 89 -12.97 -25.28 -2.59
C SER A 89 -14.42 -25.57 -2.23
N THR A 90 -15.20 -25.99 -3.22
CA THR A 90 -16.60 -26.35 -3.13
C THR A 90 -16.76 -27.64 -3.89
N VAL A 91 -17.44 -28.59 -3.24
CA VAL A 91 -17.83 -29.85 -3.88
C VAL A 91 -18.88 -29.48 -4.91
N LEU A 92 -18.55 -29.70 -6.18
CA LEU A 92 -19.50 -29.51 -7.27
C LEU A 92 -20.53 -30.64 -7.24
N PRO A 93 -21.80 -30.37 -7.60
CA PRO A 93 -22.77 -31.42 -7.83
C PRO A 93 -22.31 -32.32 -8.98
N SER A 94 -22.85 -33.54 -9.05
CA SER A 94 -22.59 -34.45 -10.16
C SER A 94 -23.22 -33.89 -11.44
N PHE A 95 -22.41 -33.65 -12.46
CA PHE A 95 -22.85 -33.21 -13.78
C PHE A 95 -22.81 -34.36 -14.79
N THR A 96 -23.79 -34.41 -15.68
CA THR A 96 -23.78 -35.34 -16.83
C THR A 96 -23.52 -34.59 -18.14
N LYS A 97 -22.82 -35.24 -19.08
CA LYS A 97 -22.53 -34.62 -20.38
C LYS A 97 -23.84 -34.37 -21.14
N GLY A 98 -24.08 -33.12 -21.54
CA GLY A 98 -25.31 -32.71 -22.23
C GLY A 98 -26.43 -32.25 -21.30
N GLU A 99 -26.21 -32.23 -19.98
CA GLU A 99 -27.13 -31.63 -19.03
C GLU A 99 -27.32 -30.14 -19.31
N SER A 100 -28.56 -29.67 -19.26
CA SER A 100 -28.91 -28.26 -19.47
C SER A 100 -29.84 -27.80 -18.36
N GLY A 101 -29.73 -26.53 -17.98
CA GLY A 101 -30.50 -25.97 -16.88
C GLY A 101 -30.63 -24.44 -16.98
N PRO A 102 -31.58 -23.86 -16.22
CA PRO A 102 -31.76 -22.42 -16.17
C PRO A 102 -30.53 -21.75 -15.57
N HIS A 103 -30.03 -20.71 -16.22
CA HIS A 103 -28.88 -19.92 -15.76
C HIS A 103 -29.23 -18.43 -15.75
N GLN A 104 -28.77 -17.72 -14.73
CA GLN A 104 -28.92 -16.25 -14.63
C GLN A 104 -27.56 -15.58 -14.86
N PRO A 105 -27.45 -14.66 -15.82
CA PRO A 105 -26.20 -13.96 -16.05
C PRO A 105 -25.90 -13.01 -14.88
N ARG A 106 -24.69 -13.11 -14.33
CA ARG A 106 -24.18 -12.19 -13.31
C ARG A 106 -22.98 -11.44 -13.86
N LEU A 107 -23.11 -10.12 -14.00
CA LEU A 107 -22.01 -9.26 -14.40
C LEU A 107 -21.23 -8.83 -13.15
N GLU A 108 -20.05 -9.41 -12.93
CA GLU A 108 -19.17 -8.98 -11.85
C GLU A 108 -18.15 -7.95 -12.33
N SER A 109 -18.24 -6.73 -11.81
CA SER A 109 -17.19 -5.73 -11.99
C SER A 109 -16.05 -6.01 -11.00
N LYS A 110 -14.88 -6.42 -11.50
CA LYS A 110 -13.65 -6.59 -10.72
C LYS A 110 -12.69 -5.43 -10.98
N MET A 111 -11.90 -5.08 -9.97
CA MET A 111 -10.85 -4.05 -10.04
C MET A 111 -9.52 -4.67 -9.64
N THR A 112 -8.43 -4.28 -10.30
CA THR A 112 -7.08 -4.69 -9.88
C THR A 112 -6.77 -4.10 -8.51
N GLN A 113 -6.07 -4.87 -7.68
CA GLN A 113 -5.58 -4.40 -6.39
C GLN A 113 -4.09 -4.12 -6.49
N PRO A 114 -3.58 -3.07 -5.82
CA PRO A 114 -2.15 -2.85 -5.74
C PRO A 114 -1.45 -4.01 -5.01
N PRO A 115 -0.15 -4.22 -5.24
CA PRO A 115 0.64 -5.19 -4.50
C PRO A 115 0.48 -5.02 -2.99
N LYS A 116 0.31 -6.13 -2.27
CA LYS A 116 0.15 -6.11 -0.81
C LYS A 116 1.48 -5.74 -0.16
N ASP A 117 1.41 -4.95 0.91
CA ASP A 117 2.57 -4.67 1.75
C ASP A 117 3.16 -5.97 2.33
N TYR A 118 4.47 -5.98 2.54
CA TYR A 118 5.14 -7.12 3.15
C TYR A 118 4.75 -7.28 4.63
N THR A 119 4.41 -8.50 5.02
CA THR A 119 4.52 -9.02 6.40
C THR A 119 5.90 -9.66 6.61
N GLU A 120 6.29 -9.93 7.86
CA GLU A 120 7.57 -10.59 8.17
C GLU A 120 7.70 -11.97 7.47
N ALA A 121 6.62 -12.76 7.45
CA ALA A 121 6.56 -14.04 6.76
C ALA A 121 6.66 -13.88 5.23
N SER A 122 5.97 -12.89 4.66
CA SER A 122 6.05 -12.64 3.22
C SER A 122 7.40 -12.05 2.78
N LEU A 123 8.06 -11.26 3.65
CA LEU A 123 9.39 -10.71 3.41
C LEU A 123 10.44 -11.83 3.45
N LEU A 124 10.38 -12.73 4.44
CA LEU A 124 11.24 -13.92 4.49
C LEU A 124 11.11 -14.77 3.22
N ARG A 125 9.88 -15.01 2.76
CA ARG A 125 9.64 -15.69 1.47
C ARG A 125 10.14 -14.88 0.28
N GLY A 126 10.01 -13.56 0.31
CA GLY A 126 10.56 -12.68 -0.71
C GLY A 126 12.09 -12.77 -0.78
N MET A 127 12.76 -12.88 0.37
CA MET A 127 14.21 -13.11 0.44
C MET A 127 14.58 -14.48 -0.11
N GLU A 128 13.80 -15.54 0.16
CA GLU A 128 13.99 -16.88 -0.42
C GLU A 128 13.82 -16.91 -1.93
N THR A 129 12.83 -16.18 -2.45
CA THR A 129 12.42 -16.23 -3.85
C THR A 129 12.85 -15.01 -4.65
N ALA A 130 13.82 -14.25 -4.15
CA ALA A 130 14.30 -13.02 -4.76
C ALA A 130 14.78 -13.20 -6.22
N GLY A 131 15.24 -14.40 -6.57
CA GLY A 131 15.62 -14.75 -7.95
C GLY A 131 14.47 -14.73 -8.96
N ARG A 132 13.20 -14.69 -8.53
CA ARG A 132 12.04 -14.64 -9.46
C ARG A 132 12.02 -13.36 -10.31
N ASN A 133 12.64 -12.29 -9.82
CA ASN A 133 12.67 -10.99 -10.50
C ASN A 133 13.93 -10.81 -11.37
N ILE A 134 14.70 -11.88 -11.61
CA ILE A 134 15.91 -11.86 -12.44
C ILE A 134 15.57 -12.51 -13.77
N ASP A 135 15.88 -11.82 -14.87
CA ASP A 135 15.59 -12.25 -16.24
C ASP A 135 16.55 -13.36 -16.70
N ASP A 136 17.78 -13.39 -16.19
CA ASP A 136 18.77 -14.41 -16.51
C ASP A 136 18.47 -15.75 -15.79
N ASP A 137 18.24 -16.80 -16.57
CA ASP A 137 17.87 -18.13 -16.08
C ASP A 137 18.96 -18.80 -15.24
N GLU A 138 20.24 -18.52 -15.52
CA GLU A 138 21.37 -19.11 -14.80
C GLU A 138 21.52 -18.47 -13.42
N LEU A 139 21.40 -17.14 -13.34
CA LEU A 139 21.41 -16.39 -12.07
C LEU A 139 20.17 -16.71 -11.23
N ARG A 140 19.00 -16.86 -11.87
CA ARG A 140 17.78 -17.31 -11.21
C ARG A 140 17.95 -18.71 -10.59
N LEU A 141 18.61 -19.63 -11.30
CA LEU A 141 18.91 -20.97 -10.78
C LEU A 141 19.90 -20.91 -9.61
N ALA A 142 20.93 -20.06 -9.70
CA ALA A 142 21.87 -19.85 -8.61
C ALA A 142 21.16 -19.37 -7.33
N MET A 143 20.13 -18.53 -7.46
CA MET A 143 19.36 -18.01 -6.34
C MET A 143 18.22 -18.94 -5.85
N LYS A 144 17.93 -20.06 -6.53
CA LYS A 144 16.76 -20.89 -6.21
C LYS A 144 16.83 -21.56 -4.82
N GLU A 145 18.03 -21.93 -4.37
CA GLU A 145 18.20 -22.60 -3.07
C GLU A 145 18.46 -21.62 -1.91
N ASN A 146 19.19 -20.53 -2.17
CA ASN A 146 19.65 -19.61 -1.12
C ASN A 146 18.94 -18.26 -1.14
N GLY A 147 18.35 -17.82 -2.25
CA GLY A 147 17.79 -16.47 -2.36
C GLY A 147 18.80 -15.39 -1.93
N ILE A 148 18.32 -14.36 -1.23
CA ILE A 148 19.16 -13.37 -0.56
C ILE A 148 19.39 -13.81 0.90
N GLY A 149 20.64 -14.18 1.19
CA GLY A 149 21.09 -14.61 2.52
C GLY A 149 20.67 -16.05 2.87
N ARG A 150 21.34 -16.64 3.86
CA ARG A 150 21.08 -18.02 4.29
C ARG A 150 19.90 -18.11 5.27
N PRO A 151 19.24 -19.27 5.39
CA PRO A 151 18.18 -19.46 6.39
C PRO A 151 18.58 -18.99 7.81
N SER A 152 19.85 -19.17 8.18
CA SER A 152 20.39 -18.74 9.48
C SER A 152 20.62 -17.23 9.63
N THR A 153 20.67 -16.46 8.54
CA THR A 153 21.01 -15.03 8.58
C THR A 153 19.81 -14.11 8.29
N ARG A 154 18.74 -14.61 7.67
CA ARG A 154 17.58 -13.78 7.26
C ARG A 154 16.88 -13.10 8.43
N ALA A 155 16.62 -13.83 9.52
CA ALA A 155 15.97 -13.26 10.71
C ALA A 155 16.81 -12.11 11.32
N ALA A 156 18.12 -12.31 11.47
CA ALA A 156 19.04 -11.31 11.99
C ALA A 156 19.14 -10.06 11.09
N ILE A 157 19.05 -10.23 9.77
CA ILE A 157 18.99 -9.11 8.82
C ILE A 157 17.73 -8.27 9.06
N ILE A 158 16.56 -8.91 9.14
CA ILE A 158 15.28 -8.24 9.37
C ILE A 158 15.29 -7.51 10.73
N GLU A 159 15.79 -8.14 11.78
CA GLU A 159 15.95 -7.51 13.10
C GLU A 159 16.88 -6.30 13.06
N THR A 160 17.97 -6.38 12.30
CA THR A 160 18.90 -5.26 12.12
C THR A 160 18.24 -4.08 11.41
N LEU A 161 17.39 -4.35 10.40
CA LEU A 161 16.64 -3.30 9.71
C LEU A 161 15.65 -2.58 10.65
N PHE A 162 15.01 -3.31 11.58
CA PHE A 162 14.20 -2.71 12.63
C PHE A 162 15.05 -1.92 13.64
N LYS A 163 16.15 -2.49 14.13
CA LYS A 163 17.04 -1.87 15.13
C LYS A 163 17.65 -0.56 14.62
N ARG A 164 17.99 -0.50 13.33
CA ARG A 164 18.52 0.70 12.66
C ARG A 164 17.43 1.66 12.18
N ASN A 165 16.16 1.37 12.44
CA ASN A 165 15.01 2.21 12.09
C ASN A 165 14.89 2.51 10.58
N TYR A 166 15.22 1.54 9.72
CA TYR A 166 14.99 1.62 8.27
C TYR A 166 13.60 1.12 7.87
N ILE A 167 13.03 0.24 8.68
CA ILE A 167 11.67 -0.29 8.54
C ILE A 167 10.96 -0.23 9.89
N ARG A 168 9.62 -0.17 9.86
CA ARG A 168 8.77 -0.15 11.06
C ARG A 168 7.62 -1.14 10.93
N ARG A 169 7.16 -1.67 12.05
CA ARG A 169 5.96 -2.53 12.14
C ARG A 169 4.72 -1.65 12.24
N ASP A 170 3.78 -1.82 11.32
CA ASP A 170 2.42 -1.28 11.40
C ASP A 170 1.43 -2.46 11.43
N LYS A 171 1.02 -2.84 12.63
CA LYS A 171 0.23 -4.05 12.90
C LYS A 171 0.94 -5.30 12.36
N LYS A 172 0.41 -5.89 11.29
CA LYS A 172 0.99 -7.08 10.61
C LYS A 172 1.89 -6.70 9.42
N ARG A 173 1.94 -5.43 9.03
CA ARG A 173 2.64 -4.93 7.85
C ARG A 173 3.99 -4.34 8.24
N ILE A 174 4.92 -4.41 7.32
CA ILE A 174 6.24 -3.78 7.39
C ILE A 174 6.23 -2.62 6.40
N LEU A 175 6.49 -1.42 6.92
CA LEU A 175 6.56 -0.21 6.11
C LEU A 175 7.97 0.39 6.20
N PRO A 176 8.51 0.92 5.09
CA PRO A 176 9.77 1.65 5.14
C PRO A 176 9.60 2.95 5.91
N THR A 177 10.63 3.35 6.64
CA THR A 177 10.70 4.68 7.29
C THR A 177 11.25 5.72 6.30
N PRO A 178 11.08 7.03 6.55
CA PRO A 178 11.69 8.07 5.73
C PRO A 178 13.20 7.89 5.58
N THR A 179 13.90 7.53 6.66
CA THR A 179 15.34 7.23 6.66
C THR A 179 15.70 6.05 5.77
N GLY A 180 14.89 4.98 5.76
CA GLY A 180 15.08 3.84 4.88
C GLY A 180 14.93 4.21 3.40
N ILE A 181 13.94 5.06 3.07
CA ILE A 181 13.72 5.56 1.71
C ILE A 181 14.88 6.46 1.27
N GLU A 182 15.30 7.38 2.13
CA GLU A 182 16.45 8.27 1.88
C GLU A 182 17.74 7.49 1.64
N LEU A 183 18.01 6.45 2.44
CA LEU A 183 19.18 5.60 2.27
C LEU A 183 19.18 4.92 0.91
N ILE A 184 18.06 4.33 0.49
CA ILE A 184 17.93 3.71 -0.84
C ILE A 184 18.09 4.77 -1.94
N GLY A 185 17.60 5.99 -1.72
CA GLY A 185 17.77 7.11 -2.66
C GLY A 185 19.22 7.61 -2.77
N LEU A 186 20.04 7.44 -1.73
CA LEU A 186 21.44 7.88 -1.68
C LEU A 186 22.39 6.92 -2.39
N ILE A 187 22.08 5.62 -2.41
CA ILE A 187 22.88 4.64 -3.15
C ILE A 187 22.75 4.97 -4.65
N ALA A 188 23.83 5.46 -5.28
CA ALA A 188 23.80 5.81 -6.71
C ALA A 188 23.81 4.54 -7.59
N ASN A 189 24.64 3.56 -7.21
CA ASN A 189 24.82 2.33 -7.94
C ASN A 189 23.54 1.45 -7.94
N PRO A 190 22.88 1.23 -9.09
CA PRO A 190 21.67 0.42 -9.17
C PRO A 190 21.93 -1.06 -8.89
N THR A 191 23.14 -1.54 -9.16
CA THR A 191 23.56 -2.94 -8.98
C THR A 191 23.54 -3.32 -7.49
N LEU A 192 23.85 -2.39 -6.58
CA LEU A 192 23.74 -2.59 -5.13
C LEU A 192 22.30 -2.71 -4.61
N LYS A 193 21.31 -2.22 -5.38
CA LYS A 193 19.88 -2.29 -5.03
C LYS A 193 19.21 -3.52 -5.63
N SER A 194 19.85 -4.17 -6.59
CA SER A 194 19.33 -5.32 -7.30
C SER A 194 19.69 -6.62 -6.59
N ALA A 195 18.76 -7.58 -6.62
CA ALA A 195 19.01 -8.95 -6.18
C ALA A 195 20.05 -9.66 -7.07
N GLU A 196 20.24 -9.16 -8.30
CA GLU A 196 21.13 -9.75 -9.31
C GLU A 196 22.58 -9.83 -8.86
N LEU A 197 23.12 -8.76 -8.24
CA LEU A 197 24.48 -8.78 -7.71
C LEU A 197 24.61 -9.88 -6.65
N THR A 198 23.64 -10.00 -5.75
CA THR A 198 23.67 -11.07 -4.73
C THR A 198 23.63 -12.45 -5.38
N GLY A 199 22.88 -12.64 -6.47
CA GLY A 199 22.87 -13.87 -7.24
C GLY A 199 24.21 -14.21 -7.89
N GLN A 200 24.89 -13.22 -8.47
CA GLN A 200 26.23 -13.40 -9.04
C GLN A 200 27.25 -13.80 -7.96
N TRP A 201 27.13 -13.24 -6.77
CA TRP A 201 28.00 -13.56 -5.64
C TRP A 201 27.77 -14.99 -5.12
N GLU A 202 26.52 -15.38 -4.91
CA GLU A 202 26.18 -16.76 -4.52
C GLU A 202 26.66 -17.78 -5.59
N LYS A 203 26.56 -17.44 -6.88
CA LYS A 203 27.11 -18.26 -7.98
C LYS A 203 28.62 -18.44 -7.83
N LYS A 204 29.38 -17.35 -7.65
CA LYS A 204 30.84 -17.41 -7.49
C LYS A 204 31.25 -18.19 -6.24
N LEU A 205 30.53 -18.02 -5.12
CA LEU A 205 30.78 -18.79 -3.89
C LEU A 205 30.59 -20.30 -4.12
N ARG A 206 29.59 -20.72 -4.90
CA ARG A 206 29.41 -22.14 -5.28
C ARG A 206 30.50 -22.64 -6.22
N GLN A 207 30.99 -21.81 -7.13
CA GLN A 207 32.12 -22.16 -7.99
C GLN A 207 33.38 -22.41 -7.16
N ILE A 208 33.61 -21.61 -6.11
CA ILE A 208 34.71 -21.83 -5.16
C ILE A 208 34.51 -23.14 -4.40
N GLU A 209 33.30 -23.43 -3.91
CA GLU A 209 32.97 -24.70 -3.22
C GLU A 209 33.22 -25.93 -4.11
N ARG A 210 33.02 -25.80 -5.42
CA ARG A 210 33.28 -26.85 -6.42
C ARG A 210 34.72 -26.88 -6.94
N ASN A 211 35.60 -26.01 -6.44
CA ASN A 211 36.97 -25.81 -6.95
C ASN A 211 37.04 -25.38 -8.44
N GLU A 212 35.99 -24.74 -8.96
CA GLU A 212 35.92 -24.19 -10.33
C GLU A 212 36.49 -22.76 -10.42
N LEU A 213 36.48 -22.01 -9.31
CA LEU A 213 37.01 -20.64 -9.22
C LEU A 213 38.00 -20.55 -8.05
N PRO A 214 39.25 -20.09 -8.26
CA PRO A 214 40.18 -19.87 -7.17
C PRO A 214 39.72 -18.72 -6.26
N SER A 215 39.82 -18.92 -4.94
CA SER A 215 39.39 -17.92 -3.94
C SER A 215 40.12 -16.59 -4.08
N ASP A 216 41.37 -16.60 -4.53
CA ASP A 216 42.19 -15.40 -4.68
C ASP A 216 41.67 -14.50 -5.80
N GLN A 217 41.21 -15.09 -6.91
CA GLN A 217 40.59 -14.35 -8.01
C GLN A 217 39.30 -13.68 -7.57
N PHE A 218 38.46 -14.39 -6.80
CA PHE A 218 37.25 -13.81 -6.23
C PHE A 218 37.55 -12.63 -5.29
N LEU A 219 38.60 -12.72 -4.47
CA LEU A 219 39.02 -11.63 -3.58
C LEU A 219 39.57 -10.42 -4.34
N GLU A 220 40.34 -10.63 -5.41
CA GLU A 220 40.81 -9.58 -6.32
C GLU A 220 39.63 -8.82 -6.95
N GLU A 221 38.63 -9.54 -7.47
CA GLU A 221 37.42 -8.96 -8.05
C GLU A 221 36.60 -8.19 -7.01
N LEU A 222 36.43 -8.73 -5.80
CA LEU A 222 35.77 -8.04 -4.69
C LEU A 222 36.49 -6.72 -4.35
N LYS A 223 37.82 -6.76 -4.23
CA LYS A 223 38.61 -5.54 -3.97
C LYS A 223 38.44 -4.52 -5.09
N GLY A 224 38.41 -4.96 -6.35
CA GLY A 224 38.12 -4.12 -7.51
C GLY A 224 36.77 -3.40 -7.37
N LEU A 225 35.71 -4.16 -7.14
CA LEU A 225 34.35 -3.63 -6.96
C LEU A 225 34.29 -2.62 -5.80
N VAL A 226 34.94 -2.90 -4.67
CA VAL A 226 34.99 -1.97 -3.53
C VAL A 226 35.74 -0.69 -3.88
N ARG A 227 36.87 -0.78 -4.61
CA ARG A 227 37.61 0.42 -5.05
C ARG A 227 36.74 1.29 -5.96
N GLU A 228 36.04 0.69 -6.93
CA GLU A 228 35.14 1.40 -7.83
C GLU A 228 34.02 2.10 -7.05
N MET A 229 33.34 1.40 -6.14
CA MET A 229 32.30 1.98 -5.28
C MET A 229 32.83 3.15 -4.44
N VAL A 230 34.03 3.02 -3.86
CA VAL A 230 34.64 4.10 -3.06
C VAL A 230 34.95 5.31 -3.93
N GLN A 231 35.40 5.11 -5.17
CA GLN A 231 35.64 6.22 -6.10
C GLN A 231 34.33 6.89 -6.54
N GLU A 232 33.28 6.12 -6.80
CA GLU A 232 31.94 6.63 -7.09
C GLU A 232 31.44 7.54 -5.95
N VAL A 233 31.54 7.08 -4.71
CA VAL A 233 31.14 7.87 -3.53
C VAL A 233 32.02 9.11 -3.34
N LYS A 234 33.34 9.03 -3.58
CA LYS A 234 34.25 10.19 -3.47
C LYS A 234 33.99 11.25 -4.53
N THR A 235 33.56 10.83 -5.71
CA THR A 235 33.27 11.73 -6.84
C THR A 235 31.84 12.27 -6.78
N ASP A 236 30.95 11.65 -6.02
CA ASP A 236 29.61 12.15 -5.78
C ASP A 236 29.64 13.46 -4.96
N ARG A 237 29.25 14.55 -5.63
CA ARG A 237 29.14 15.90 -5.06
C ARG A 237 27.70 16.27 -4.70
N SER A 238 26.78 15.31 -4.66
CA SER A 238 25.35 15.56 -4.51
C SER A 238 24.94 16.18 -3.16
N GLY A 239 25.82 16.21 -2.16
CA GLY A 239 25.58 16.86 -0.86
C GLY A 239 24.41 16.25 -0.07
N ARG A 240 24.00 15.02 -0.41
CA ARG A 240 22.86 14.34 0.19
C ARG A 240 23.27 13.72 1.52
N ALA A 241 22.56 14.08 2.60
CA ALA A 241 22.75 13.49 3.93
C ALA A 241 21.45 12.81 4.38
N VAL A 242 21.58 11.66 5.06
CA VAL A 242 20.44 10.96 5.66
C VAL A 242 20.06 11.67 6.96
N SER A 243 18.81 12.11 7.08
CA SER A 243 18.35 12.80 8.29
C SER A 243 18.03 11.78 9.39
N SER A 244 18.96 11.54 10.33
CA SER A 244 18.70 10.62 11.44
C SER A 244 17.72 11.24 12.45
N SER A 245 16.53 10.66 12.57
CA SER A 245 15.48 11.14 13.47
C SER A 245 15.68 10.69 14.93
N GLN A 246 16.93 10.63 15.41
CA GLN A 246 17.26 10.30 16.81
C GLN A 246 17.78 11.54 17.55
N ALA A 247 16.89 12.51 17.78
CA ALA A 247 17.12 13.61 18.72
C ALA A 247 15.76 14.21 19.16
N ALA A 248 14.88 13.42 19.75
CA ALA A 248 13.65 13.92 20.37
C ALA A 248 13.19 12.99 21.50
N SER A 249 14.07 12.70 22.47
CA SER A 249 13.64 12.07 23.73
C SER A 249 14.70 12.20 24.82
N SER A 250 15.10 13.42 25.18
CA SER A 250 15.95 13.65 26.36
C SER A 250 16.10 15.14 26.71
N GLN A 251 15.00 15.90 26.80
CA GLN A 251 15.03 17.24 27.39
C GLN A 251 13.67 17.66 28.00
N LEU A 252 13.11 16.82 28.85
CA LEU A 252 12.06 17.23 29.78
C LEU A 252 12.24 16.40 31.05
N LEU A 253 13.04 16.89 32.00
CA LEU A 253 12.96 16.67 33.45
C LEU A 253 14.14 17.42 34.12
N ALA A 254 13.95 18.72 34.33
CA ALA A 254 14.64 19.46 35.38
C ALA A 254 13.66 20.52 35.91
N VAL A 255 12.90 20.10 36.92
CA VAL A 255 12.01 20.98 37.68
C VAL A 255 12.83 21.62 38.80
N SER A 256 12.88 22.95 38.80
CA SER A 256 13.04 23.78 40.00
C SER A 256 12.62 25.22 39.67
N PRO A 257 11.52 25.74 40.23
CA PRO A 257 11.30 27.17 40.32
C PRO A 257 11.71 27.68 41.71
N ALA A 258 12.62 28.65 41.70
CA ALA A 258 13.01 29.45 42.84
C ALA A 258 11.89 30.40 43.29
N GLN A 259 11.93 30.69 44.59
CA GLN A 259 11.07 31.58 45.35
C GLN A 259 11.08 33.04 44.86
N GLN A 260 9.92 33.68 45.02
CA GLN A 260 9.67 35.09 44.83
C GLN A 260 10.55 35.96 45.75
N LYS A 261 11.14 37.02 45.19
CA LYS A 261 11.59 38.20 45.94
C LYS A 261 10.81 39.43 45.47
N THR A 262 10.20 40.12 46.42
CA THR A 262 9.69 41.49 46.27
C THR A 262 10.73 42.51 46.71
N SER A 263 10.67 43.67 46.05
CA SER A 263 11.06 45.03 46.48
C SER A 263 12.32 45.67 45.85
N LYS A 264 11.99 46.63 44.94
CA LYS A 264 12.43 48.05 44.84
C LYS A 264 13.88 48.40 44.44
N GLN A 265 14.03 48.68 43.13
CA GLN A 265 14.41 49.95 42.43
C GLN A 265 15.14 51.09 43.18
N PRO A 266 15.71 52.11 42.49
CA PRO A 266 16.17 52.22 41.08
C PRO A 266 17.50 53.01 40.91
N ALA A 267 18.07 53.09 39.69
CA ALA A 267 18.51 54.36 39.03
C ALA A 267 19.40 54.15 37.78
N ALA A 268 19.01 54.85 36.69
CA ALA A 268 19.79 55.44 35.59
C ALA A 268 20.97 54.65 34.97
N SER A 269 21.05 54.38 33.67
CA SER A 269 21.02 55.35 32.56
C SER A 269 21.05 54.62 31.19
N ASN A 270 20.33 55.19 30.21
CA ASN A 270 20.20 54.83 28.78
C ASN A 270 21.48 55.14 27.96
N PRO A 271 21.58 54.95 26.60
CA PRO A 271 20.67 54.39 25.58
C PRO A 271 21.33 53.43 24.53
N LYS A 272 20.54 52.99 23.53
CA LYS A 272 20.85 52.47 22.15
C LYS A 272 20.47 50.98 21.98
N GLU A 273 19.35 50.60 21.37
CA GLU A 273 18.77 50.89 20.04
C GLU A 273 19.45 50.15 18.88
N LYS A 274 18.61 49.55 18.01
CA LYS A 274 18.82 48.77 16.76
C LYS A 274 18.88 47.25 16.96
N ALA A 275 18.25 46.40 16.15
CA ALA A 275 17.59 46.52 14.84
C ALA A 275 16.51 45.42 14.74
N ASN A 276 15.29 45.71 14.27
CA ASN A 276 14.86 45.64 12.86
C ASN A 276 15.12 44.24 12.26
N SER A 277 14.10 43.38 12.20
CA SER A 277 13.12 43.28 11.09
C SER A 277 13.60 42.35 9.99
N GLN A 278 12.65 41.53 9.50
CA GLN A 278 12.40 41.28 8.07
C GLN A 278 13.57 40.65 7.31
N GLN A 279 13.46 39.47 6.70
CA GLN A 279 12.41 38.98 5.80
C GLN A 279 12.87 37.59 5.30
N LEU A 280 11.90 36.77 4.87
CA LEU A 280 11.91 35.80 3.76
C LEU A 280 13.20 34.97 3.51
N THR A 281 13.12 33.64 3.30
CA THR A 281 12.46 33.02 2.14
C THR A 281 12.32 31.50 2.31
N ALA A 282 11.24 30.96 1.71
CA ALA A 282 11.15 29.72 0.94
C ALA A 282 11.79 28.42 1.49
N ASN A 283 10.98 27.45 1.91
CA ASN A 283 10.39 26.40 1.05
C ASN A 283 9.89 25.25 1.93
N SER A 284 8.57 25.10 2.06
CA SER A 284 7.93 23.83 2.42
C SER A 284 6.46 23.92 2.04
N SER A 285 6.14 23.35 0.90
CA SER A 285 4.82 23.26 0.30
C SER A 285 3.84 22.49 1.20
N ILE A 286 3.04 23.23 1.97
CA ILE A 286 1.81 22.72 2.58
C ILE A 286 0.85 22.42 1.42
N GLN A 287 0.70 21.13 1.07
CA GLN A 287 -0.24 20.68 0.04
C GLN A 287 -1.69 20.97 0.49
N GLY A 288 -2.24 22.11 0.08
CA GLY A 288 -3.65 22.42 0.23
C GLY A 288 -4.53 21.60 -0.72
N LEU A 289 -5.80 21.41 -0.35
CA LEU A 289 -6.80 20.64 -1.10
C LEU A 289 -7.32 21.36 -2.36
N GLY A 290 -6.79 22.53 -2.69
CA GLY A 290 -7.22 23.36 -3.82
C GLY A 290 -7.31 24.84 -3.42
N ASN A 291 -7.52 25.70 -4.42
CA ASN A 291 -7.69 27.13 -4.19
C ASN A 291 -9.05 27.41 -3.53
N CYS A 292 -9.07 28.37 -2.62
CA CYS A 292 -10.28 28.79 -1.93
C CYS A 292 -11.19 29.57 -2.90
N PRO A 293 -12.48 29.22 -3.01
CA PRO A 293 -13.40 29.88 -3.92
C PRO A 293 -13.75 31.30 -3.44
N ALA A 294 -13.61 31.59 -2.14
CA ALA A 294 -13.89 32.92 -1.57
C ALA A 294 -12.78 33.94 -1.84
N CYS A 295 -11.50 33.58 -1.61
CA CYS A 295 -10.39 34.53 -1.75
C CYS A 295 -9.49 34.29 -2.95
N LYS A 296 -9.68 33.19 -3.70
CA LYS A 296 -8.95 32.73 -4.91
C LYS A 296 -7.43 32.55 -4.77
N THR A 297 -6.85 33.05 -3.69
CA THR A 297 -5.42 33.17 -3.42
C THR A 297 -4.95 32.27 -2.28
N GLY A 298 -5.83 31.95 -1.34
CA GLY A 298 -5.53 31.00 -0.26
C GLY A 298 -5.86 29.57 -0.66
N HIS A 299 -5.20 28.58 -0.05
CA HIS A 299 -5.53 27.17 -0.24
C HIS A 299 -6.41 26.62 0.89
N ILE A 300 -7.20 25.60 0.60
CA ILE A 300 -8.09 24.95 1.59
C ILE A 300 -7.31 23.89 2.38
N LEU A 301 -7.44 23.95 3.71
CA LEU A 301 -6.85 23.01 4.67
C LEU A 301 -7.95 22.19 5.35
N ARG A 302 -7.62 20.95 5.72
CA ARG A 302 -8.53 20.05 6.43
C ARG A 302 -8.49 20.32 7.93
N GLY A 303 -9.62 20.72 8.49
CA GLY A 303 -9.84 20.81 9.95
C GLY A 303 -10.56 19.59 10.51
N LYS A 304 -10.77 19.56 11.83
CA LYS A 304 -11.48 18.47 12.53
C LYS A 304 -12.98 18.41 12.19
N THR A 305 -13.63 19.56 11.99
CA THR A 305 -15.08 19.69 11.79
C THR A 305 -15.47 20.37 10.46
N ALA A 306 -14.52 21.03 9.81
CA ALA A 306 -14.73 21.73 8.55
C ALA A 306 -13.41 21.86 7.76
N PHE A 307 -13.52 21.98 6.45
CA PHE A 307 -12.46 22.45 5.56
C PHE A 307 -12.47 23.98 5.54
N GLY A 308 -11.32 24.61 5.79
CA GLY A 308 -11.19 26.06 5.93
C GLY A 308 -10.05 26.64 5.11
N CYS A 309 -10.11 27.93 4.81
CA CYS A 309 -9.03 28.61 4.10
C CYS A 309 -7.79 28.83 4.98
N ALA A 310 -6.59 28.64 4.44
CA ALA A 310 -5.33 28.97 5.10
C ALA A 310 -5.23 30.45 5.49
N ARG A 311 -5.89 31.34 4.73
CA ARG A 311 -5.94 32.80 4.96
C ARG A 311 -7.10 33.23 5.87
N PHE A 312 -7.60 32.34 6.74
CA PHE A 312 -8.68 32.69 7.68
C PHE A 312 -8.30 33.86 8.62
N ARG A 313 -7.03 33.93 9.03
CA ARG A 313 -6.51 35.02 9.87
C ARG A 313 -6.44 36.38 9.15
N GLU A 314 -6.49 36.37 7.83
CA GLU A 314 -6.46 37.57 6.98
C GLU A 314 -7.86 37.97 6.50
N GLY A 315 -8.91 37.38 7.08
CA GLY A 315 -10.31 37.77 6.85
C GLY A 315 -11.13 36.81 5.97
N CYS A 316 -10.54 35.73 5.43
CA CYS A 316 -11.30 34.77 4.62
C CYS A 316 -12.14 33.82 5.48
N GLN A 317 -13.47 33.99 5.51
CA GLN A 317 -14.37 33.19 6.36
C GLN A 317 -14.89 31.88 5.73
N PHE A 318 -14.33 31.42 4.61
CA PHE A 318 -14.81 30.21 3.95
C PHE A 318 -14.67 28.97 4.87
N ARG A 319 -15.81 28.29 5.11
CA ARG A 319 -15.91 27.04 5.86
C ARG A 319 -16.86 26.08 5.15
N LEU A 320 -16.37 24.89 4.85
CA LEU A 320 -17.15 23.78 4.33
C LEU A 320 -17.21 22.65 5.38
N PRO A 321 -18.38 22.30 5.93
CA PRO A 321 -18.50 21.19 6.89
C PRO A 321 -17.94 19.87 6.35
N THR A 322 -17.32 19.07 7.23
CA THR A 322 -16.83 17.72 6.84
C THR A 322 -17.95 16.71 6.63
N GLU A 323 -19.14 16.98 7.19
CA GLU A 323 -20.34 16.17 7.07
C GLU A 323 -21.49 17.00 6.48
N ILE A 324 -22.11 16.51 5.41
CA ILE A 324 -23.26 17.13 4.76
C ILE A 324 -24.32 16.05 4.55
N LEU A 325 -25.54 16.27 5.03
CA LEU A 325 -26.70 15.36 4.88
C LEU A 325 -26.36 13.90 5.25
N GLY A 326 -25.66 13.71 6.39
CA GLY A 326 -25.31 12.40 6.95
C GLY A 326 -24.11 11.70 6.29
N LYS A 327 -23.38 12.36 5.38
CA LYS A 327 -22.20 11.81 4.70
C LYS A 327 -20.94 12.64 4.92
N LYS A 328 -19.85 11.96 5.27
CA LYS A 328 -18.50 12.53 5.37
C LYS A 328 -17.90 12.75 3.98
N LEU A 329 -17.45 13.96 3.70
CA LEU A 329 -16.71 14.29 2.47
C LEU A 329 -15.26 13.78 2.54
N THR A 330 -14.82 13.15 1.46
CA THR A 330 -13.43 12.71 1.30
C THR A 330 -12.59 13.77 0.60
N ASP A 331 -11.27 13.79 0.87
CA ASP A 331 -10.33 14.75 0.29
C ASP A 331 -10.38 14.82 -1.27
N PRO A 332 -10.57 13.71 -2.02
CA PRO A 332 -10.77 13.75 -3.47
C PRO A 332 -12.09 14.42 -3.89
N GLN A 333 -13.17 14.25 -3.12
CA GLN A 333 -14.46 14.89 -3.41
C GLN A 333 -14.38 16.41 -3.19
N VAL A 334 -13.66 16.85 -2.15
CA VAL A 334 -13.42 18.28 -1.90
C VAL A 334 -12.53 18.88 -2.99
N LYS A 335 -11.47 18.17 -3.43
CA LYS A 335 -10.65 18.58 -4.57
C LYS A 335 -11.49 18.73 -5.85
N ALA A 336 -12.40 17.81 -6.12
CA ALA A 336 -13.30 17.87 -7.27
C ALA A 336 -14.28 19.06 -7.17
N LEU A 337 -14.85 19.29 -5.99
CA LEU A 337 -15.75 20.42 -5.73
C LEU A 337 -15.05 21.76 -5.97
N LEU A 338 -13.81 21.91 -5.49
CA LEU A 338 -13.05 23.15 -5.62
C LEU A 338 -12.52 23.40 -7.05
N SER A 339 -12.15 22.35 -7.78
CA SER A 339 -11.58 22.48 -9.13
C SER A 339 -12.63 22.50 -10.25
N LYS A 340 -13.72 21.74 -10.09
CA LYS A 340 -14.75 21.56 -11.12
C LYS A 340 -16.10 22.19 -10.76
N GLY A 341 -16.24 22.78 -9.58
CA GLY A 341 -17.49 23.34 -9.06
C GLY A 341 -18.55 22.30 -8.67
N ARG A 342 -18.23 21.00 -8.82
CA ARG A 342 -19.14 19.87 -8.57
C ARG A 342 -18.41 18.63 -8.08
N THR A 343 -19.01 17.87 -7.17
CA THR A 343 -18.51 16.53 -6.82
C THR A 343 -18.93 15.49 -7.86
N GLN A 344 -18.30 14.32 -7.82
CA GLN A 344 -18.86 13.13 -8.48
C GLN A 344 -20.15 12.69 -7.79
N LEU A 345 -20.92 11.80 -8.43
CA LEU A 345 -22.15 11.24 -7.86
C LEU A 345 -21.83 10.53 -6.54
N ILE A 346 -22.37 11.05 -5.44
CA ILE A 346 -22.25 10.46 -4.10
C ILE A 346 -23.58 9.76 -3.80
N LYS A 347 -23.49 8.48 -3.43
CA LYS A 347 -24.67 7.66 -3.14
C LYS A 347 -25.14 7.80 -1.70
N GLY A 348 -26.46 7.88 -1.53
CA GLY A 348 -27.16 7.76 -0.25
C GLY A 348 -27.03 8.97 0.69
N PHE A 349 -27.22 10.19 0.19
CA PHE A 349 -27.54 11.33 1.06
C PHE A 349 -28.88 11.09 1.74
N VAL A 350 -29.01 11.50 3.00
CA VAL A 350 -30.26 11.37 3.76
C VAL A 350 -30.92 12.75 3.82
N THR A 351 -32.08 12.90 3.20
CA THR A 351 -32.87 14.15 3.29
C THR A 351 -33.59 14.21 4.64
N GLY A 352 -34.08 15.41 5.02
CA GLY A 352 -34.82 15.60 6.28
C GLY A 352 -36.09 14.73 6.42
N ALA A 353 -36.54 14.09 5.33
CA ALA A 353 -37.66 13.15 5.30
C ALA A 353 -37.26 11.66 5.48
N GLY A 354 -35.96 11.36 5.66
CA GLY A 354 -35.46 9.99 5.88
C GLY A 354 -35.22 9.17 4.58
N GLU A 355 -35.46 9.76 3.42
CA GLU A 355 -35.22 9.13 2.12
C GLU A 355 -33.75 9.21 1.70
N LYS A 356 -33.26 8.13 1.06
CA LYS A 356 -31.89 8.05 0.54
C LYS A 356 -31.85 8.51 -0.91
N LEU A 357 -31.11 9.57 -1.19
CA LEU A 357 -30.98 10.14 -2.53
C LEU A 357 -29.52 10.13 -3.01
N ASP A 358 -29.32 9.77 -4.27
CA ASP A 358 -28.03 9.85 -4.95
C ASP A 358 -27.93 11.19 -5.69
N GLY A 359 -26.82 11.91 -5.50
CA GLY A 359 -26.67 13.25 -6.10
C GLY A 359 -25.22 13.75 -6.10
N ALA A 360 -25.00 14.88 -6.75
CA ALA A 360 -23.72 15.60 -6.74
C ALA A 360 -23.86 16.87 -5.89
N LEU A 361 -22.81 17.25 -5.17
CA LEU A 361 -22.77 18.51 -4.44
C LEU A 361 -22.15 19.60 -5.31
N THR A 362 -22.77 20.78 -5.30
CA THR A 362 -22.29 22.01 -5.92
C THR A 362 -22.22 23.12 -4.86
N LEU A 363 -21.54 24.23 -5.14
CA LEU A 363 -21.52 25.39 -4.25
C LEU A 363 -22.45 26.47 -4.81
N ASP A 364 -23.38 26.96 -4.00
CA ASP A 364 -24.28 28.06 -4.36
C ASP A 364 -23.55 29.42 -4.44
N ALA A 365 -24.27 30.48 -4.82
CA ALA A 365 -23.73 31.85 -4.89
C ALA A 365 -23.25 32.40 -3.52
N LYS A 366 -23.64 31.75 -2.41
CA LYS A 366 -23.23 32.08 -1.03
C LYS A 366 -22.14 31.12 -0.52
N LEU A 367 -21.57 30.27 -1.39
CA LEU A 367 -20.53 29.27 -1.10
C LEU A 367 -20.97 28.18 -0.10
N GLN A 368 -22.27 27.91 -0.02
CA GLN A 368 -22.87 26.80 0.73
C GLN A 368 -23.06 25.57 -0.16
N PRO A 369 -22.94 24.35 0.37
CA PRO A 369 -23.12 23.13 -0.41
C PRO A 369 -24.60 22.87 -0.72
N GLU A 370 -24.93 22.75 -2.01
CA GLU A 370 -26.26 22.42 -2.54
C GLU A 370 -26.24 21.04 -3.23
N LEU A 371 -27.23 20.20 -2.95
CA LEU A 371 -27.36 18.85 -3.51
C LEU A 371 -28.16 18.89 -4.83
N VAL A 372 -27.54 18.45 -5.92
CA VAL A 372 -28.17 18.27 -7.23
C VAL A 372 -28.53 16.79 -7.43
N PRO A 373 -29.81 16.43 -7.68
CA PRO A 373 -30.23 15.05 -7.89
C PRO A 373 -29.61 14.39 -9.12
N ALA A 374 -29.46 13.06 -9.09
CA ALA A 374 -28.89 12.28 -10.21
C ALA A 374 -29.59 12.48 -11.57
N ALA A 375 -30.88 12.80 -11.60
CA ALA A 375 -31.66 12.98 -12.83
C ALA A 375 -31.20 14.18 -13.69
N GLU A 376 -30.64 15.22 -13.07
CA GLU A 376 -30.19 16.45 -13.73
C GLU A 376 -28.68 16.43 -14.02
N SER A 377 -28.00 15.30 -13.73
CA SER A 377 -26.53 15.21 -13.77
C SER A 377 -25.93 14.85 -15.14
N LYS A 378 -26.76 14.66 -16.18
CA LYS A 378 -26.30 14.46 -17.57
C LYS A 378 -26.13 15.81 -18.28
N PRO A 379 -24.96 16.10 -18.90
CA PRO A 379 -24.80 17.32 -19.70
C PRO A 379 -25.73 17.22 -20.91
N THR A 380 -26.84 17.95 -20.84
CA THR A 380 -27.82 18.10 -21.91
C THR A 380 -27.83 19.56 -22.32
N THR A 381 -27.93 19.80 -23.63
CA THR A 381 -28.10 21.14 -24.18
C THR A 381 -29.43 21.72 -23.71
N ALA A 382 -29.46 23.03 -23.39
CA ALA A 382 -30.65 23.73 -22.89
C ALA A 382 -31.88 23.62 -23.81
N THR A 383 -31.68 23.23 -25.07
CA THR A 383 -32.72 23.17 -26.10
C THR A 383 -33.23 21.75 -26.39
N ASP A 384 -32.56 20.68 -25.93
CA ASP A 384 -33.04 19.29 -26.17
C ASP A 384 -32.35 18.27 -25.21
N PRO A 385 -33.11 17.57 -24.32
CA PRO A 385 -32.57 16.67 -23.29
C PRO A 385 -32.00 15.32 -23.81
N GLY A 386 -31.91 15.11 -25.11
CA GLY A 386 -31.37 13.87 -25.72
C GLY A 386 -29.94 13.94 -26.27
N GLN A 387 -29.35 15.13 -26.45
CA GLN A 387 -28.10 15.30 -27.20
C GLN A 387 -26.89 15.65 -26.31
N ILE A 388 -25.79 14.93 -26.51
CA ILE A 388 -24.50 15.18 -25.84
C ILE A 388 -23.66 16.11 -26.74
N PRO A 389 -23.24 17.29 -26.25
CA PRO A 389 -22.39 18.20 -27.01
C PRO A 389 -20.97 17.66 -27.18
N CYS A 390 -20.35 17.96 -28.31
CA CYS A 390 -18.99 17.55 -28.66
C CYS A 390 -17.98 18.06 -27.61
N PRO A 391 -17.18 17.18 -26.99
CA PRO A 391 -16.27 17.56 -25.92
C PRO A 391 -15.08 18.43 -26.38
N VAL A 392 -14.85 18.51 -27.70
CA VAL A 392 -13.71 19.26 -28.28
C VAL A 392 -14.13 20.67 -28.69
N CYS A 393 -15.20 20.82 -29.47
CA CYS A 393 -15.59 22.12 -30.02
C CYS A 393 -16.79 22.79 -29.34
N LYS A 394 -17.57 22.05 -28.53
CA LYS A 394 -18.81 22.52 -27.87
C LYS A 394 -19.92 23.07 -28.79
N LEU A 395 -19.75 23.01 -30.11
CA LEU A 395 -20.70 23.55 -31.09
C LEU A 395 -21.54 22.47 -31.80
N GLY A 396 -21.04 21.22 -31.86
CA GLY A 396 -21.74 20.09 -32.50
C GLY A 396 -22.22 19.03 -31.50
N THR A 397 -23.04 18.09 -31.95
CA THR A 397 -23.55 16.97 -31.15
C THR A 397 -22.93 15.65 -31.58
N MET A 398 -22.64 14.77 -30.61
CA MET A 398 -22.07 13.44 -30.88
C MET A 398 -23.08 12.56 -31.63
N LEU A 399 -22.70 12.06 -32.82
CA LEU A 399 -23.46 11.04 -33.55
C LEU A 399 -23.00 9.63 -33.15
N LYS A 400 -23.93 8.68 -33.13
CA LYS A 400 -23.66 7.27 -32.80
C LYS A 400 -23.15 6.57 -34.06
N GLY A 401 -21.88 6.18 -34.09
CA GLY A 401 -21.25 5.36 -35.14
C GLY A 401 -21.01 3.96 -34.63
#